data_AF-A0A1C5YRM5-F1
#
_entry.id   AF-A0A1C5YRM5-F1
#
_cell.length_a   1.000
_cell.length_b   1.000
_cell.length_c   1.000
_cell.angle_alpha   90.00
_cell.angle_beta   90.00
_cell.angle_gamma   90.00
#
_symmetry.space_group_name_H-M   'P 1'
#
loop_
_entity.id
_entity.type
_entity.pdbx_description
1 polymer ?
#
loop_
_entity_poly.entity_id
_entity_poly.type
_entity_poly.pdbx_seq_one_letter_code
_entity_poly.pdbx_strand_id
1 'polypeptide(L)'
;MQRTTGKTPYTFGVSMQDITPYGNGLFHLNSILQPATATAAPVIGVAVTTEQPVAGCATGASHFVDVEETARFAVEVAKAYGAGKCSFYDEREFQALVTRYGSMCRLQTMGADEQ
;
A
#
# COMPACT_ATOMS: atom_id res chain seq x y z
N MET A 1 7.54 15.27 -0.75
CA MET A 1 8.68 14.80 -1.56
C MET A 1 9.18 15.88 -2.52
N GLN A 2 8.44 16.30 -3.55
CA GLN A 2 8.93 17.24 -4.58
C GLN A 2 9.45 18.60 -4.05
N ARG A 3 8.79 19.19 -3.04
CA ARG A 3 9.27 20.44 -2.39
C ARG A 3 10.55 20.28 -1.57
N THR A 4 10.88 19.06 -1.15
CA THR A 4 12.05 18.75 -0.31
C THR A 4 13.20 18.17 -1.12
N THR A 5 12.90 17.31 -2.10
CA THR A 5 13.89 16.58 -2.91
C THR A 5 14.13 17.22 -4.28
N GLY A 6 13.26 18.12 -4.74
CA GLY A 6 13.30 18.70 -6.09
C GLY A 6 12.96 17.70 -7.22
N LYS A 7 12.73 16.42 -6.90
CA LYS A 7 12.42 15.36 -7.87
C LYS A 7 10.91 15.17 -8.00
N THR A 8 10.42 14.93 -9.23
CA THR A 8 9.03 14.48 -9.43
C THR A 8 8.79 13.16 -8.71
N PRO A 9 7.58 12.91 -8.19
CA PRO A 9 7.26 11.62 -7.60
C PRO A 9 7.41 10.52 -8.65
N TYR A 10 8.02 9.41 -8.26
CA TYR A 10 7.97 8.18 -9.04
C TYR A 10 6.63 7.51 -8.76
N THR A 11 5.86 7.27 -9.81
CA THR A 11 4.58 6.55 -9.73
C THR A 11 4.70 5.27 -10.52
N PHE A 12 4.24 4.15 -9.95
CA PHE A 12 4.02 2.94 -10.70
C PHE A 12 2.52 2.69 -10.81
N GLY A 13 2.08 2.22 -11.97
CA GLY A 13 0.69 1.84 -12.18
C GLY A 13 0.36 0.60 -11.36
N VAL A 14 -0.78 0.62 -10.67
CA VAL A 14 -1.36 -0.56 -10.04
C VAL A 14 -2.56 -1.01 -10.84
N SER A 15 -2.75 -2.31 -10.88
CA SER A 15 -3.85 -2.98 -11.56
C SER A 15 -4.81 -3.56 -10.52
N MET A 16 -6.06 -3.82 -10.94
CA MET A 16 -7.07 -4.38 -10.04
C MET A 16 -6.68 -5.79 -9.52
N GLN A 17 -5.90 -6.54 -10.29
CA GLN A 17 -5.37 -7.85 -9.90
C GLN A 17 -4.35 -7.76 -8.76
N ASP A 18 -3.62 -6.65 -8.60
CA ASP A 18 -2.59 -6.53 -7.55
C ASP A 18 -3.17 -6.53 -6.11
N ILE A 19 -4.48 -6.27 -5.97
CA ILE A 19 -5.22 -6.36 -4.71
C ILE A 19 -5.97 -7.69 -4.56
N THR A 20 -5.63 -8.70 -5.37
CA THR A 20 -6.14 -10.08 -5.24
C THR A 20 -5.09 -10.97 -4.54
N PRO A 21 -5.47 -12.07 -3.89
CA PRO A 21 -4.50 -12.91 -3.18
C PRO A 21 -3.50 -13.59 -4.12
N TYR A 22 -2.23 -13.64 -3.74
CA TYR A 22 -1.15 -14.27 -4.52
C TYR A 22 -1.38 -15.73 -4.91
N GLY A 23 -2.17 -16.46 -4.12
CA GLY A 23 -2.44 -17.88 -4.36
C GLY A 23 -3.33 -18.15 -5.57
N ASN A 24 -3.91 -17.13 -6.22
CA ASN A 24 -4.84 -17.31 -7.34
C ASN A 24 -4.17 -17.50 -8.72
N GLY A 25 -2.83 -17.50 -8.78
CA GLY A 25 -2.08 -17.74 -10.02
C GLY A 25 -2.08 -16.58 -11.03
N LEU A 26 -2.63 -15.42 -10.67
CA LEU A 26 -2.57 -14.21 -11.50
C LEU A 26 -1.21 -13.51 -11.36
N PHE A 27 -0.88 -12.65 -12.32
CA PHE A 27 0.29 -11.79 -12.23
C PHE A 27 0.06 -10.67 -11.22
N HIS A 28 1.09 -10.36 -10.43
CA HIS A 28 1.14 -9.25 -9.48
C HIS A 28 2.46 -8.51 -9.63
N LEU A 29 2.44 -7.18 -9.53
CA LEU A 29 3.64 -6.34 -9.63
C LEU A 29 4.67 -6.69 -8.53
N ASN A 30 4.21 -6.86 -7.29
CA ASN A 30 4.97 -7.32 -6.12
C ASN A 30 4.04 -7.47 -4.90
N SER A 31 4.57 -7.93 -3.76
CA SER A 31 3.75 -8.28 -2.58
C SER A 31 3.34 -7.07 -1.75
N ILE A 32 3.66 -5.83 -2.19
CA ILE A 32 3.42 -4.61 -1.41
C ILE A 32 1.93 -4.36 -1.17
N LEU A 33 1.07 -4.88 -2.05
CA LEU A 33 -0.39 -4.74 -1.95
C LEU A 33 -1.07 -5.95 -1.29
N GLN A 34 -0.34 -7.04 -1.00
CA GLN A 34 -0.91 -8.22 -0.33
C GLN A 34 -1.50 -7.96 1.05
N PRO A 35 -1.00 -7.02 1.87
CA PRO A 35 -1.68 -6.67 3.11
C PRO A 35 -3.15 -6.29 2.91
N ALA A 36 -3.52 -5.73 1.75
CA ALA A 36 -4.91 -5.39 1.43
C ALA A 36 -5.83 -6.62 1.32
N THR A 37 -5.29 -7.84 1.16
CA THR A 37 -6.08 -9.07 1.12
C THR A 37 -6.07 -9.84 2.44
N ALA A 38 -5.24 -9.42 3.40
CA ALA A 38 -5.04 -10.14 4.66
C ALA A 38 -5.84 -9.54 5.84
N THR A 39 -6.48 -8.39 5.66
CA THR A 39 -7.26 -7.71 6.70
C THR A 39 -8.47 -6.99 6.11
N ALA A 40 -9.54 -6.88 6.89
CA ALA A 40 -10.71 -6.07 6.56
C ALA A 40 -10.51 -4.58 6.88
N ALA A 41 -9.46 -4.22 7.65
CA ALA A 41 -9.13 -2.84 7.94
C ALA A 41 -8.47 -2.16 6.73
N PRO A 42 -8.69 -0.85 6.50
CA PRO A 42 -7.93 -0.11 5.49
C PRO A 42 -6.42 -0.18 5.77
N VAL A 43 -5.63 -0.43 4.73
CA VAL A 43 -4.17 -0.57 4.85
C VAL A 43 -3.47 0.56 4.13
N ILE A 44 -2.44 1.11 4.77
CA ILE A 44 -1.55 2.11 4.20
C ILE A 44 -0.12 1.65 4.41
N GLY A 45 0.59 1.48 3.29
CA GLY A 45 1.98 1.10 3.28
C GLY A 45 2.90 2.32 3.17
N VAL A 46 4.04 2.25 3.85
CA VAL A 46 5.16 3.18 3.63
C VAL A 46 6.28 2.39 2.96
N ALA A 47 6.57 2.73 1.71
CA ALA A 47 7.62 2.06 0.94
C ALA A 47 8.99 2.66 1.27
N VAL A 48 9.92 1.80 1.69
CA VAL A 48 11.35 2.13 1.76
C VAL A 48 11.97 1.76 0.42
N THR A 49 12.68 2.70 -0.20
CA THR A 49 13.23 2.55 -1.54
C THR A 49 14.71 2.93 -1.58
N THR A 50 15.49 2.21 -2.37
CA THR A 50 16.91 2.48 -2.62
C THR A 50 17.14 2.80 -4.10
N GLU A 51 18.21 3.54 -4.43
CA GLU A 51 18.52 3.87 -5.83
C GLU A 51 18.99 2.66 -6.64
N GLN A 52 19.72 1.74 -6.00
CA GLN A 52 20.16 0.48 -6.59
C GLN A 52 19.32 -0.67 -6.05
N PRO A 53 19.03 -1.70 -6.88
CA PRO A 53 18.40 -2.92 -6.40
C PRO A 53 19.24 -3.58 -5.30
N VAL A 54 18.62 -3.87 -4.16
CA VAL A 54 19.25 -4.58 -3.05
C VAL A 54 18.57 -5.94 -2.88
N ALA A 55 19.34 -7.02 -2.91
CA ALA A 55 18.81 -8.35 -2.68
C ALA A 55 18.29 -8.47 -1.23
N GLY A 56 17.15 -9.15 -1.03
CA GLY A 56 16.54 -9.28 0.31
C GLY A 56 17.41 -10.00 1.35
N CYS A 57 18.39 -10.81 0.90
CA CYS A 57 19.37 -11.46 1.78
C CYS A 57 20.60 -10.59 2.09
N ALA A 58 20.75 -9.44 1.45
CA ALA A 58 21.89 -8.56 1.65
C ALA A 58 21.71 -7.68 2.89
N THR A 59 22.81 -7.33 3.56
CA THR A 59 22.80 -6.48 4.76
C THR A 59 22.17 -5.10 4.51
N GLY A 60 22.23 -4.60 3.27
CA GLY A 60 21.60 -3.33 2.89
C GLY A 60 20.08 -3.38 2.78
N ALA A 61 19.44 -4.56 2.78
CA ALA A 61 17.99 -4.70 2.64
C ALA A 61 17.23 -4.18 3.88
N SER A 62 17.90 -4.08 5.02
CA SER A 62 17.36 -3.54 6.26
C SER A 62 18.27 -2.45 6.79
N HIS A 63 18.47 -1.41 5.96
CA HIS A 63 19.24 -0.24 6.36
C HIS A 63 18.58 0.41 7.60
N PHE A 64 19.30 0.39 8.72
CA PHE A 64 18.75 0.70 10.04
C PHE A 64 18.06 2.06 10.10
N VAL A 65 18.69 3.08 9.52
CA VAL A 65 18.18 4.46 9.55
C VAL A 65 16.82 4.53 8.84
N ASP A 66 16.68 3.89 7.69
CA ASP A 66 15.44 3.93 6.90
C ASP A 66 14.28 3.25 7.64
N VAL A 67 14.59 2.14 8.33
CA VAL A 67 13.61 1.40 9.15
C VAL A 67 13.18 2.22 10.37
N GLU A 68 14.12 2.84 11.08
CA GLU A 68 13.83 3.71 12.23
C GLU A 68 12.99 4.92 11.80
N GLU A 69 13.40 5.63 10.74
CA GLU A 69 12.70 6.80 10.24
C GLU A 69 11.28 6.47 9.80
N THR A 70 11.11 5.33 9.13
CA THR A 70 9.79 4.82 8.72
C THR A 70 8.92 4.51 9.93
N ALA A 71 9.46 3.86 10.96
CA ALA A 71 8.73 3.56 12.19
C ALA A 71 8.30 4.84 12.92
N ARG A 72 9.22 5.80 13.07
CA ARG A 72 8.94 7.11 13.69
C ARG A 72 7.90 7.90 12.90
N PHE A 73 7.98 7.90 11.56
CA PHE A 73 6.95 8.48 10.70
C PHE A 73 5.58 7.83 10.93
N ALA A 74 5.51 6.49 10.95
CA ALA A 74 4.26 5.76 11.19
C ALA A 74 3.63 6.11 12.54
N VAL A 75 4.44 6.28 13.60
CA VAL A 75 3.96 6.70 14.92
C VAL A 75 3.37 8.10 14.89
N GLU A 76 4.04 9.07 14.27
CA GLU A 76 3.52 10.44 14.17
C GLU A 76 2.25 10.52 13.32
N VAL A 77 2.18 9.75 12.23
CA VAL A 77 0.98 9.61 11.42
C VAL A 77 -0.16 9.00 12.23
N ALA A 78 0.09 7.95 13.02
CA ALA A 78 -0.92 7.34 13.88
C ALA A 78 -1.45 8.34 14.94
N LYS A 79 -0.57 9.15 15.54
CA LYS A 79 -0.96 10.23 16.46
C LYS A 79 -1.84 11.27 15.77
N ALA A 80 -1.44 11.73 14.58
CA ALA A 80 -2.20 12.73 13.82
C ALA A 80 -3.57 12.19 13.39
N TYR A 81 -3.61 10.97 12.86
CA TYR A 81 -4.84 10.30 12.41
C TYR A 81 -5.79 10.02 13.57
N GLY A 82 -5.29 9.46 14.66
CA GLY A 82 -6.07 9.20 15.88
C GLY A 82 -6.63 10.48 16.52
N ALA A 83 -5.98 11.63 16.29
CA ALA A 83 -6.47 12.94 16.72
C ALA A 83 -7.37 13.65 15.68
N GLY A 84 -7.72 12.99 14.56
CA GLY A 84 -8.55 13.56 13.49
C GLY A 84 -7.89 14.70 12.71
N LYS A 85 -6.55 14.79 12.73
CA LYS A 85 -5.78 15.89 12.08
C LYS A 85 -5.30 15.54 10.68
N CYS A 86 -5.45 14.29 10.23
CA CYS A 86 -5.17 13.88 8.86
C CYS A 86 -6.18 12.85 8.36
N SER A 87 -6.39 12.84 7.05
CA SER A 87 -7.19 11.87 6.32
C SER A 87 -6.34 11.29 5.20
N PHE A 88 -6.56 10.02 4.86
CA PHE A 88 -5.76 9.33 3.86
C PHE A 88 -6.41 9.23 2.48
N TYR A 89 -7.70 9.55 2.40
CA TYR A 89 -8.50 9.51 1.19
C TYR A 89 -9.64 10.53 1.29
N ASP A 90 -10.24 10.87 0.15
CA ASP A 90 -11.47 11.67 0.12
C ASP A 90 -12.67 10.78 0.41
N GLU A 91 -13.31 11.00 1.56
CA GLU A 91 -14.46 10.20 2.00
C GLU A 91 -15.65 10.28 1.04
N ARG A 92 -15.89 11.45 0.44
CA ARG A 92 -17.05 11.64 -0.46
C ARG A 92 -16.82 10.91 -1.77
N GLU A 93 -15.62 10.99 -2.32
CA GLU A 93 -15.24 10.26 -3.52
C GLU A 93 -15.29 8.74 -3.29
N PHE A 94 -14.75 8.26 -2.17
CA PHE A 94 -14.82 6.84 -1.82
C PHE A 94 -16.27 6.34 -1.68
N GLN A 95 -17.13 7.10 -1.00
CA GLN A 95 -18.54 6.74 -0.90
C GLN A 95 -19.24 6.75 -2.27
N ALA A 96 -18.89 7.67 -3.16
CA ALA A 96 -19.42 7.69 -4.52
C ALA A 96 -19.01 6.45 -5.33
N LEU A 97 -17.77 5.98 -5.16
CA LEU A 97 -17.26 4.73 -5.75
C LEU A 97 -18.03 3.51 -5.22
N VAL A 98 -18.14 3.38 -3.89
CA VAL A 98 -18.87 2.25 -3.26
C VAL A 98 -20.34 2.24 -3.67
N THR A 99 -20.99 3.41 -3.76
CA THR A 99 -22.39 3.51 -4.19
C THR A 99 -22.59 3.06 -5.64
N ARG A 100 -21.64 3.35 -6.54
CA ARG A 100 -21.75 3.03 -7.97
C ARG A 100 -21.35 1.61 -8.33
N TYR A 101 -20.29 1.12 -7.68
CA TYR A 101 -19.61 -0.11 -8.09
C TYR A 101 -19.64 -1.20 -7.02
N GLY A 102 -20.15 -0.89 -5.83
CA GLY A 102 -20.16 -1.80 -4.68
C GLY A 102 -18.79 -1.88 -4.00
N SER A 103 -18.73 -2.74 -2.98
CA SER A 103 -17.47 -3.03 -2.29
C SER A 103 -16.50 -3.81 -3.18
N MET A 104 -15.23 -3.42 -3.14
CA MET A 104 -14.15 -4.14 -3.81
C MET A 104 -13.64 -5.35 -3.02
N CYS A 105 -14.18 -5.64 -1.82
CA CYS A 105 -13.75 -6.78 -0.99
C CYS A 105 -13.84 -8.13 -1.70
N ARG A 106 -14.71 -8.27 -2.72
CA ARG A 106 -14.78 -9.50 -3.53
C ARG A 106 -13.45 -9.84 -4.22
N LEU A 107 -12.63 -8.83 -4.54
CA LEU A 107 -11.33 -8.99 -5.18
C LEU A 107 -10.28 -9.52 -4.20
N GLN A 108 -10.46 -9.32 -2.91
CA GLN A 108 -9.55 -9.76 -1.85
C GLN A 108 -9.69 -11.26 -1.54
N THR A 109 -10.37 -12.03 -2.40
CA THR A 109 -10.60 -13.48 -2.26
C THR A 109 -9.91 -14.23 -3.38
N MET A 110 -9.81 -15.56 -3.29
CA MET A 110 -9.22 -16.40 -4.36
C MET A 110 -10.02 -16.37 -5.67
N GLY A 111 -11.15 -15.67 -5.70
CA GLY A 111 -12.12 -15.73 -6.79
C GLY A 111 -13.18 -16.80 -6.53
N ALA A 112 -14.18 -16.85 -7.39
CA ALA A 112 -15.06 -18.00 -7.48
C ALA A 112 -14.35 -19.08 -8.31
N ASP A 113 -14.49 -20.34 -7.93
CA ASP A 113 -14.06 -21.46 -8.79
C ASP A 113 -14.75 -21.34 -10.15
N GLU A 114 -14.02 -21.64 -11.23
CA GLU A 114 -14.63 -21.86 -12.55
C GLU A 114 -15.64 -23.00 -12.40
N GLN A 115 -16.94 -22.67 -12.52
CA GLN A 115 -18.00 -23.68 -12.69
C GLN A 115 -18.03 -24.16 -14.14
#